data_AF-A0A7C6UC63-F1
#
_entry.id   AF-A0A7C6UC63-F1
#
_cell.length_a   1.000
_cell.length_b   1.000
_cell.length_c   1.000
_cell.angle_alpha   90.00
_cell.angle_beta   90.00
_cell.angle_gamma   90.00
#
_symmetry.space_group_name_H-M   'P 1'
#
loop_
_entity.id
_entity.type
_entity.pdbx_description
1 polymer ?
#
loop_
_entity_poly.entity_id
_entity_poly.type
_entity_poly.pdbx_seq_one_letter_code
_entity_poly.pdbx_strand_id
1 'polypeptide(L)'
;MFKTKKYLTLIMVLLFVLMTLPPGEVTAASAVSRIGGADRYQTAVNISKQGWSYSDLVVLARGDDYADALAGVPLASWYNAPILLTRGNVLPDSTLNEIERLGAGKVIILGGSKAVSAEVENKLKGKSLEVERIGGENRFATAAGIAKKLGMLDVVFLAYGYNFPDALAAASYAGARGYPILLTD
;
A
#
# COMPACT_ATOMS: atom_id res chain seq x y z
N MET A 1 -8.11 35.03 -62.91
CA MET A 1 -9.23 35.19 -61.95
C MET A 1 -9.91 33.86 -61.51
N PHE A 2 -9.66 32.72 -62.16
CA PHE A 2 -10.33 31.44 -61.83
C PHE A 2 -9.66 30.59 -60.72
N LYS A 3 -8.34 30.71 -60.50
CA LYS A 3 -7.63 29.93 -59.47
C LYS A 3 -8.00 30.35 -58.03
N THR A 4 -8.17 31.64 -57.78
CA THR A 4 -8.50 32.19 -56.44
C THR A 4 -9.86 31.72 -55.93
N LYS A 5 -10.86 31.56 -56.82
CA LYS A 5 -12.17 31.03 -56.46
C LYS A 5 -12.12 29.56 -56.03
N LYS A 6 -11.28 28.72 -56.66
CA LYS A 6 -11.12 27.31 -56.26
C LYS A 6 -10.53 27.15 -54.85
N TYR A 7 -9.53 27.97 -54.48
CA TYR A 7 -8.97 27.94 -53.14
C TYR A 7 -9.97 28.44 -52.09
N LEU A 8 -10.77 29.46 -52.41
CA LEU A 8 -11.80 29.96 -51.52
C LEU A 8 -12.90 28.92 -51.26
N THR A 9 -13.34 28.21 -52.30
CA THR A 9 -14.30 27.10 -52.14
C THR A 9 -13.72 25.95 -51.32
N LEU A 10 -12.44 25.60 -51.53
CA LEU A 10 -11.78 24.55 -50.75
C LEU A 10 -11.67 24.91 -49.26
N ILE A 11 -11.34 26.18 -48.96
CA ILE A 11 -11.27 26.69 -47.58
C ILE A 11 -12.66 26.68 -46.93
N MET A 12 -13.71 27.09 -47.66
CA MET A 12 -15.08 27.08 -47.14
C MET A 12 -15.58 25.66 -46.85
N VAL A 13 -15.26 24.69 -47.72
CA VAL A 13 -15.62 23.28 -47.49
C VAL A 13 -14.86 22.72 -46.29
N LEU A 14 -13.58 23.04 -46.14
CA LEU A 14 -12.78 22.59 -44.99
C LEU A 14 -13.30 23.17 -43.67
N LEU A 15 -13.64 24.46 -43.65
CA LEU A 15 -14.27 25.12 -42.49
C LEU A 15 -15.63 24.52 -42.14
N PHE A 16 -16.44 24.22 -43.16
CA PHE A 16 -17.73 23.58 -42.94
C PHE A 16 -17.57 22.16 -42.38
N VAL A 17 -16.61 21.37 -42.89
CA VAL A 17 -16.30 20.04 -42.36
C VAL A 17 -15.84 20.10 -40.91
N LEU A 18 -14.97 21.06 -40.55
CA LEU A 18 -14.53 21.27 -39.16
C LEU A 18 -15.68 21.69 -38.22
N MET A 19 -16.67 22.43 -38.72
CA MET A 19 -17.87 22.81 -37.94
C MET A 19 -18.88 21.66 -37.78
N THR A 20 -18.84 20.66 -38.66
CA THR A 20 -19.72 19.46 -38.59
C THR A 20 -19.13 18.30 -37.78
N LEU A 21 -17.89 18.42 -37.30
CA LEU A 21 -17.33 17.41 -36.40
C LEU A 21 -18.14 17.44 -35.10
N PRO A 22 -18.78 16.33 -34.69
CA PRO A 22 -19.44 16.28 -33.39
C PRO A 22 -18.39 16.57 -32.31
N PRO A 23 -18.75 17.28 -31.23
CA PRO A 23 -17.86 17.41 -30.08
C PRO A 23 -17.43 16.01 -29.66
N GLY A 24 -16.12 15.79 -29.54
CA GLY A 24 -15.61 14.49 -29.08
C GLY A 24 -16.27 14.16 -27.74
N GLU A 25 -16.94 13.01 -27.67
CA GLU A 25 -17.54 12.56 -26.42
C GLU A 25 -16.41 12.35 -25.41
N VAL A 26 -16.28 13.28 -24.47
CA VAL A 26 -15.40 13.10 -23.32
C VAL A 26 -16.16 12.19 -22.37
N THR A 27 -15.89 10.90 -22.40
CA THR A 27 -16.40 9.96 -21.40
C THR A 27 -15.89 10.42 -20.03
N ALA A 28 -16.79 10.77 -19.12
CA ALA A 28 -16.44 10.98 -17.73
C ALA A 28 -15.69 9.74 -17.21
N ALA A 29 -14.61 9.96 -16.44
CA ALA A 29 -13.84 8.88 -15.85
C ALA A 29 -14.79 7.88 -15.14
N SER A 30 -14.51 6.59 -15.28
CA SER A 30 -15.25 5.49 -14.67
C SER A 30 -15.64 5.79 -13.22
N ALA A 31 -16.80 5.28 -12.77
CA ALA A 31 -17.29 5.42 -11.41
C ALA A 31 -16.14 5.29 -10.37
N VAL A 32 -15.93 6.35 -9.59
CA VAL A 32 -14.88 6.40 -8.57
C VAL A 32 -15.23 5.39 -7.47
N SER A 33 -14.44 4.32 -7.35
CA SER A 33 -14.57 3.37 -6.24
C SER A 33 -13.73 3.83 -5.05
N ARG A 34 -14.38 4.07 -3.91
CA ARG A 34 -13.71 4.43 -2.66
C ARG A 34 -13.53 3.20 -1.80
N ILE A 35 -12.29 2.93 -1.40
CA ILE A 35 -11.98 1.98 -0.33
C ILE A 35 -11.67 2.79 0.93
N GLY A 36 -12.50 2.63 1.95
CA GLY A 36 -12.36 3.35 3.22
C GLY A 36 -13.24 2.74 4.30
N GLY A 37 -12.97 3.07 5.56
CA GLY A 37 -13.75 2.62 6.71
C GLY A 37 -13.89 3.71 7.77
N ALA A 38 -14.57 3.39 8.87
CA ALA A 38 -14.79 4.32 9.98
C ALA A 38 -13.47 4.80 10.63
N ASP A 39 -12.42 4.00 10.53
CA ASP A 39 -11.08 4.34 10.99
C ASP A 39 -10.01 3.64 10.12
N ARG A 40 -8.74 3.83 10.51
CA ARG A 40 -7.58 3.24 9.83
C ARG A 40 -7.56 1.70 9.88
N TYR A 41 -8.09 1.09 10.94
CA TYR A 41 -8.13 -0.36 11.09
C TYR A 41 -9.15 -0.96 10.14
N GLN A 42 -10.36 -0.39 10.09
CA GLN A 42 -11.39 -0.81 9.15
C GLN A 42 -11.00 -0.52 7.70
N THR A 43 -10.28 0.58 7.43
CA THR A 43 -9.74 0.87 6.10
C THR A 43 -8.75 -0.21 5.66
N ALA A 44 -7.81 -0.62 6.52
CA ALA A 44 -6.88 -1.71 6.23
C ALA A 44 -7.61 -3.05 5.95
N VAL A 45 -8.65 -3.36 6.74
CA VAL A 45 -9.52 -4.53 6.50
C VAL A 45 -10.21 -4.44 5.13
N ASN A 46 -10.72 -3.28 4.74
CA ASN A 46 -11.40 -3.11 3.45
C ASN A 46 -10.42 -3.20 2.27
N ILE A 47 -9.18 -2.74 2.43
CA ILE A 47 -8.11 -2.95 1.45
C ILE A 47 -7.78 -4.45 1.33
N SER A 48 -7.65 -5.14 2.46
CA SER A 48 -7.41 -6.59 2.49
C SER A 48 -8.51 -7.36 1.74
N LYS A 49 -9.78 -7.05 1.99
CA LYS A 49 -10.92 -7.67 1.28
C LYS A 49 -10.92 -7.42 -0.22
N GLN A 50 -10.40 -6.28 -0.67
CA GLN A 50 -10.31 -5.97 -2.10
C GLN A 50 -9.20 -6.76 -2.80
N GLY A 51 -8.06 -6.96 -2.13
CA GLY A 51 -6.89 -7.60 -2.73
C GLY A 51 -6.80 -9.12 -2.51
N TRP A 52 -7.42 -9.64 -1.44
CA TRP A 52 -7.22 -11.02 -0.99
C TRP A 52 -8.52 -11.70 -0.57
N SER A 53 -8.89 -12.77 -1.26
CA SER A 53 -9.88 -13.73 -0.76
C SER A 53 -9.29 -14.63 0.32
N TYR A 54 -7.99 -14.92 0.24
CA TYR A 54 -7.20 -15.79 1.12
C TYR A 54 -5.77 -15.24 1.24
N SER A 55 -5.11 -15.48 2.38
CA SER A 55 -3.68 -15.26 2.55
C SER A 55 -3.14 -16.12 3.69
N ASP A 56 -2.09 -16.92 3.45
CA ASP A 56 -1.42 -17.73 4.49
C ASP A 56 -0.79 -16.88 5.59
N LEU A 57 -0.42 -15.64 5.23
CA LEU A 57 0.36 -14.73 6.05
C LEU A 57 -0.32 -13.36 6.12
N VAL A 58 -0.22 -12.71 7.28
CA VAL A 58 -0.55 -11.28 7.45
C VAL A 58 0.66 -10.55 8.01
N VAL A 59 0.94 -9.36 7.48
CA VAL A 59 1.87 -8.43 8.11
C VAL A 59 1.08 -7.50 9.04
N LEU A 60 1.46 -7.41 10.30
CA LEU A 60 0.79 -6.60 11.31
C LEU A 60 1.69 -5.46 11.77
N ALA A 61 1.23 -4.22 11.69
CA ALA A 61 1.92 -3.05 12.22
C ALA A 61 0.98 -2.21 13.09
N ARG A 62 1.53 -1.33 13.93
CA ARG A 62 0.70 -0.39 14.68
C ARG A 62 0.12 0.68 13.75
N GLY A 63 -1.12 1.10 13.99
CA GLY A 63 -1.83 2.06 13.14
C GLY A 63 -1.53 3.52 13.45
N ASP A 64 -1.02 3.83 14.64
CA ASP A 64 -0.84 5.18 15.18
C ASP A 64 0.60 5.73 15.08
N ASP A 65 1.56 4.92 14.62
CA ASP A 65 2.91 5.33 14.22
C ASP A 65 3.29 4.58 12.94
N TYR A 66 3.73 5.30 11.92
CA TYR A 66 3.72 4.84 10.52
C TYR A 66 5.01 4.14 10.09
N ALA A 67 6.14 4.41 10.75
CA ALA A 67 7.46 4.13 10.19
C ALA A 67 7.69 2.63 9.91
N ASP A 68 7.33 1.77 10.86
CA ASP A 68 7.48 0.32 10.72
C ASP A 68 6.54 -0.25 9.64
N ALA A 69 5.32 0.29 9.50
CA ALA A 69 4.37 -0.13 8.48
C ALA A 69 4.86 0.21 7.06
N LEU A 70 5.44 1.41 6.87
CA LEU A 70 5.97 1.83 5.57
C LEU A 70 7.17 0.99 5.14
N ALA A 71 8.12 0.76 6.03
CA ALA A 71 9.27 -0.11 5.77
C ALA A 71 8.83 -1.57 5.49
N GLY A 72 7.64 -1.96 5.97
CA GLY A 72 7.04 -3.27 5.77
C GLY A 72 6.42 -3.53 4.40
N VAL A 73 6.19 -2.51 3.57
CA VAL A 73 5.50 -2.69 2.27
C VAL A 73 6.20 -3.68 1.35
N PRO A 74 7.54 -3.62 1.14
CA PRO A 74 8.24 -4.62 0.33
C PRO A 74 8.15 -6.04 0.89
N LEU A 75 8.17 -6.19 2.21
CA LEU A 75 8.00 -7.49 2.87
C LEU A 75 6.60 -8.06 2.63
N ALA A 76 5.57 -7.26 2.82
CA ALA A 76 4.19 -7.67 2.58
C ALA A 76 3.97 -8.05 1.11
N SER A 77 4.52 -7.27 0.18
CA SER A 77 4.49 -7.57 -1.26
C SER A 77 5.23 -8.87 -1.59
N TRP A 78 6.40 -9.11 -1.00
CA TRP A 78 7.19 -10.33 -1.21
C TRP A 78 6.42 -11.60 -0.81
N TYR A 79 5.66 -11.54 0.28
CA TYR A 79 4.82 -12.65 0.75
C TYR A 79 3.42 -12.67 0.13
N ASN A 80 3.10 -11.75 -0.77
CA ASN A 80 1.74 -11.53 -1.28
C ASN A 80 0.70 -11.47 -0.14
N ALA A 81 1.00 -10.71 0.91
CA ALA A 81 0.22 -10.63 2.13
C ALA A 81 -0.33 -9.22 2.35
N PRO A 82 -1.54 -9.07 2.92
CA PRO A 82 -2.04 -7.76 3.33
C PRO A 82 -1.29 -7.25 4.56
N ILE A 83 -1.16 -5.91 4.65
CA ILE A 83 -0.79 -5.22 5.88
C ILE A 83 -2.08 -4.88 6.64
N LEU A 84 -2.25 -5.46 7.82
CA LEU A 84 -3.29 -5.08 8.76
C LEU A 84 -2.72 -4.24 9.90
N LEU A 85 -3.60 -3.52 10.59
CA LEU A 85 -3.21 -2.57 11.64
C LEU A 85 -3.70 -3.00 13.02
N THR A 86 -2.91 -2.72 14.04
CA THR A 86 -3.28 -2.88 15.46
C THR A 86 -3.08 -1.58 16.24
N ARG A 87 -3.70 -1.45 17.41
CA ARG A 87 -3.25 -0.46 18.40
C ARG A 87 -2.00 -1.00 19.08
N GLY A 88 -1.19 -0.11 19.66
CA GLY A 88 0.06 -0.52 20.29
C GLY A 88 -0.11 -1.60 21.37
N ASN A 89 -1.20 -1.56 22.13
CA ASN A 89 -1.47 -2.49 23.24
C ASN A 89 -2.76 -3.31 23.09
N VAL A 90 -3.53 -3.10 22.02
CA VAL A 90 -4.83 -3.75 21.82
C VAL A 90 -5.00 -4.12 20.37
N LEU A 91 -5.25 -5.40 20.10
CA LEU A 91 -5.63 -5.90 18.78
C LEU A 91 -7.14 -5.66 18.57
N PRO A 92 -7.54 -4.77 17.63
CA PRO A 92 -8.95 -4.58 17.30
C PRO A 92 -9.59 -5.88 16.81
N ASP A 93 -10.84 -6.11 17.19
CA ASP A 93 -11.54 -7.32 16.76
C ASP A 93 -11.78 -7.33 15.24
N SER A 94 -11.93 -6.16 14.60
CA SER A 94 -12.00 -6.05 13.14
C SER A 94 -10.73 -6.61 12.46
N THR A 95 -9.56 -6.32 13.01
CA THR A 95 -8.28 -6.86 12.52
C THR A 95 -8.20 -8.36 12.75
N LEU A 96 -8.54 -8.84 13.94
CA LEU A 96 -8.49 -10.26 14.26
C LEU A 96 -9.46 -11.08 13.37
N ASN A 97 -10.69 -10.60 13.21
CA ASN A 97 -11.68 -11.25 12.36
C ASN A 97 -11.23 -11.29 10.89
N GLU A 98 -10.49 -10.28 10.43
CA GLU A 98 -9.94 -10.28 9.07
C GLU A 98 -8.79 -11.28 8.90
N ILE A 99 -7.91 -11.43 9.91
CA ILE A 99 -6.90 -12.50 9.94
C ILE A 99 -7.57 -13.87 9.84
N GLU A 100 -8.64 -14.09 10.62
CA GLU A 100 -9.42 -15.33 10.59
C GLU A 100 -10.12 -15.53 9.23
N ARG A 101 -10.71 -14.48 8.64
CA ARG A 101 -11.36 -14.54 7.31
C ARG A 101 -10.37 -14.91 6.20
N LEU A 102 -9.15 -14.40 6.26
CA LEU A 102 -8.10 -14.72 5.28
C LEU A 102 -7.61 -16.16 5.39
N GLY A 103 -7.93 -16.86 6.49
CA GLY A 103 -7.40 -18.20 6.77
C GLY A 103 -5.90 -18.19 7.09
N ALA A 104 -5.36 -17.06 7.55
CA ALA A 104 -3.92 -16.92 7.78
C ALA A 104 -3.46 -17.84 8.92
N GLY A 105 -2.38 -18.58 8.68
CA GLY A 105 -1.69 -19.40 9.69
C GLY A 105 -0.53 -18.66 10.36
N LYS A 106 -0.04 -17.58 9.74
CA LYS A 106 1.13 -16.83 10.20
C LYS A 106 0.89 -15.33 10.25
N VAL A 107 1.46 -14.68 11.26
CA VAL A 107 1.50 -13.22 11.39
C VAL A 107 2.93 -12.77 11.61
N ILE A 108 3.38 -11.82 10.78
CA ILE A 108 4.64 -11.10 11.00
C ILE A 108 4.32 -9.74 11.63
N ILE A 109 4.71 -9.54 12.88
CA ILE A 109 4.59 -8.26 13.57
C ILE A 109 5.79 -7.39 13.21
N LEU A 110 5.53 -6.16 12.78
CA LEU A 110 6.54 -5.13 12.58
C LEU A 110 6.60 -4.19 13.78
N GLY A 111 7.83 -3.97 14.27
CA GLY A 111 8.12 -3.14 15.43
C GLY A 111 8.41 -3.95 16.70
N GLY A 112 9.19 -3.34 17.59
CA GLY A 112 9.52 -3.90 18.90
C GLY A 112 8.31 -3.95 19.85
N SER A 113 8.49 -4.50 21.05
CA SER A 113 7.43 -4.63 22.07
C SER A 113 6.87 -3.28 22.54
N LYS A 114 7.63 -2.18 22.41
CA LYS A 114 7.15 -0.82 22.67
C LYS A 114 6.19 -0.30 21.59
N ALA A 115 6.29 -0.82 20.37
CA ALA A 115 5.44 -0.44 19.25
C ALA A 115 4.18 -1.32 19.20
N VAL A 116 4.35 -2.64 19.29
CA VAL A 116 3.26 -3.61 19.38
C VAL A 116 3.54 -4.52 20.58
N SER A 117 2.70 -4.44 21.60
CA SER A 117 2.95 -5.02 22.91
C SER A 117 2.98 -6.55 22.91
N ALA A 118 3.51 -7.12 23.99
CA ALA A 118 3.53 -8.57 24.19
C ALA A 118 2.11 -9.13 24.34
N GLU A 119 1.17 -8.34 24.87
CA GLU A 119 -0.25 -8.74 24.99
C GLU A 119 -0.90 -8.96 23.62
N VAL A 120 -0.60 -8.10 22.63
CA VAL A 120 -1.08 -8.28 21.25
C VAL A 120 -0.49 -9.55 20.64
N GLU A 121 0.82 -9.75 20.80
CA GLU A 121 1.51 -10.95 20.32
C GLU A 121 0.95 -12.23 20.95
N ASN A 122 0.73 -12.22 22.26
CA ASN A 122 0.17 -13.36 22.99
C ASN A 122 -1.28 -13.64 22.60
N LYS A 123 -2.10 -12.60 22.34
CA LYS A 123 -3.47 -12.76 21.82
C LYS A 123 -3.46 -13.48 20.46
N LEU A 124 -2.51 -13.16 19.58
CA LEU A 124 -2.34 -13.85 18.28
C LEU A 124 -1.89 -15.30 18.46
N LYS A 125 -0.87 -15.55 19.30
CA LYS A 125 -0.42 -16.92 19.60
C LYS A 125 -1.52 -17.79 20.23
N GLY A 126 -2.35 -17.19 21.08
CA GLY A 126 -3.51 -17.85 21.68
C GLY A 126 -4.60 -18.27 20.67
N LYS A 127 -4.52 -17.76 19.43
CA LYS A 127 -5.34 -18.17 18.29
C LYS A 127 -4.65 -19.22 17.40
N SER A 128 -3.61 -19.87 17.91
CA SER A 128 -2.81 -20.88 17.20
C SER A 128 -2.12 -20.36 15.93
N LEU A 129 -1.87 -19.05 15.85
CA LEU A 129 -1.10 -18.44 14.78
C LEU A 129 0.40 -18.58 15.05
N GLU A 130 1.18 -18.91 14.02
CA GLU A 130 2.62 -18.71 14.06
C GLU A 130 2.90 -17.20 14.08
N VAL A 131 3.62 -16.72 15.09
CA VAL A 131 3.93 -15.29 15.20
C VAL A 131 5.43 -15.07 15.12
N GLU A 132 5.85 -14.33 14.11
CA GLU A 132 7.22 -13.83 13.94
C GLU A 132 7.22 -12.32 14.21
N ARG A 133 8.27 -11.80 14.86
CA ARG A 133 8.43 -10.36 15.10
C ARG A 133 9.70 -9.86 14.46
N ILE A 134 9.59 -8.78 13.69
CA ILE A 134 10.72 -8.02 13.14
C ILE A 134 10.66 -6.62 13.77
N GLY A 135 11.49 -6.38 14.77
CA GLY A 135 11.53 -5.10 15.48
C GLY A 135 12.93 -4.79 15.99
N GLY A 136 13.30 -3.51 15.94
CA GLY A 136 14.55 -3.00 16.51
C GLY A 136 14.31 -2.02 17.66
N GLU A 137 15.41 -1.43 18.16
CA GLU A 137 15.35 -0.40 19.21
C GLU A 137 14.62 0.87 18.74
N ASN A 138 14.60 1.10 17.43
CA ASN A 138 13.99 2.24 16.77
C ASN A 138 13.56 1.85 15.33
N ARG A 139 12.92 2.80 14.64
CA ARG A 139 12.42 2.64 13.26
C ARG A 139 13.52 2.28 12.25
N PHE A 140 14.75 2.77 12.45
CA PHE A 140 15.89 2.48 11.57
C PHE A 140 16.31 1.01 11.69
N ALA A 141 16.41 0.52 12.93
CA ALA A 141 16.74 -0.87 13.21
C ALA A 141 15.63 -1.84 12.75
N THR A 142 14.35 -1.47 12.89
CA THR A 142 13.25 -2.26 12.32
C THR A 142 13.35 -2.33 10.80
N ALA A 143 13.57 -1.20 10.11
CA ALA A 143 13.74 -1.17 8.65
C ALA A 143 14.93 -2.03 8.18
N ALA A 144 16.06 -1.96 8.88
CA ALA A 144 17.22 -2.82 8.61
C ALA A 144 16.91 -4.31 8.83
N GLY A 145 16.13 -4.66 9.86
CA GLY A 145 15.66 -6.02 10.10
C GLY A 145 14.75 -6.54 8.98
N ILE A 146 13.85 -5.70 8.47
CA ILE A 146 12.99 -6.02 7.33
C ILE A 146 13.83 -6.25 6.06
N ALA A 147 14.79 -5.36 5.78
CA ALA A 147 15.71 -5.50 4.66
C ALA A 147 16.51 -6.82 4.75
N LYS A 148 17.01 -7.16 5.95
CA LYS A 148 17.72 -8.42 6.19
C LYS A 148 16.83 -9.64 5.93
N LYS A 149 15.53 -9.57 6.27
CA LYS A 149 14.56 -10.64 6.01
C LYS A 149 14.32 -10.86 4.51
N LEU A 150 14.32 -9.78 3.72
CA LEU A 150 14.19 -9.84 2.27
C LEU A 150 15.44 -10.38 1.56
N GLY A 151 16.61 -10.25 2.19
CA GLY A 151 17.90 -10.69 1.65
C GLY A 151 18.69 -9.57 0.98
N MET A 152 19.88 -9.89 0.45
CA MET A 152 20.70 -8.93 -0.28
C MET A 152 20.06 -8.61 -1.63
N LEU A 153 19.78 -7.32 -1.85
CA LEU A 153 19.16 -6.80 -3.06
C LEU A 153 20.06 -5.69 -3.62
N ASP A 154 20.15 -5.62 -4.95
CA ASP A 154 21.04 -4.67 -5.65
C ASP A 154 20.59 -3.21 -5.51
N VAL A 155 19.34 -2.99 -5.12
CA VAL A 155 18.69 -1.67 -5.03
C VAL A 155 18.00 -1.52 -3.69
N VAL A 156 18.16 -0.36 -3.07
CA VAL A 156 17.49 0.05 -1.84
C VAL A 156 16.89 1.45 -2.01
N PHE A 157 15.71 1.66 -1.45
CA PHE A 157 15.14 3.00 -1.26
C PHE A 157 15.56 3.54 0.09
N LEU A 158 16.14 4.74 0.12
CA LEU A 158 16.48 5.44 1.35
C LEU A 158 15.54 6.62 1.53
N ALA A 159 14.94 6.75 2.71
CA ALA A 159 14.04 7.85 3.02
C ALA A 159 14.30 8.43 4.42
N TYR A 160 13.92 9.68 4.63
CA TYR A 160 14.02 10.33 5.92
C TYR A 160 13.07 9.67 6.93
N GLY A 161 13.58 9.27 8.10
CA GLY A 161 12.83 8.47 9.06
C GLY A 161 11.91 9.27 9.97
N TYR A 162 12.07 10.59 10.08
CA TYR A 162 11.23 11.43 10.95
C TYR A 162 10.06 12.10 10.22
N ASN A 163 9.88 11.81 8.92
CA ASN A 163 8.70 12.20 8.15
C ASN A 163 8.31 11.06 7.19
N PHE A 164 7.09 11.05 6.67
CA PHE A 164 6.57 9.94 5.86
C PHE A 164 6.38 10.17 4.34
N PRO A 165 6.26 11.40 3.78
CA PRO A 165 5.85 11.58 2.39
C PRO A 165 6.71 10.84 1.37
N ASP A 166 8.04 10.87 1.53
CA ASP A 166 8.97 10.25 0.60
C ASP A 166 8.87 8.72 0.62
N ALA A 167 8.89 8.14 1.83
CA ALA A 167 8.74 6.70 2.02
C ALA A 167 7.38 6.22 1.49
N LEU A 168 6.30 6.98 1.73
CA LEU A 168 4.96 6.65 1.26
C LEU A 168 4.86 6.68 -0.27
N ALA A 169 5.43 7.69 -0.92
CA ALA A 169 5.42 7.82 -2.38
C ALA A 169 6.25 6.71 -3.05
N ALA A 170 7.35 6.28 -2.42
CA ALA A 170 8.20 5.23 -2.94
C ALA A 170 7.66 3.81 -2.70
N ALA A 171 6.81 3.62 -1.68
CA ALA A 171 6.43 2.30 -1.17
C ALA A 171 5.81 1.36 -2.20
N SER A 172 4.95 1.87 -3.09
CA SER A 172 4.30 1.04 -4.12
C SER A 172 5.29 0.50 -5.15
N TYR A 173 6.23 1.33 -5.61
CA TYR A 173 7.27 0.91 -6.55
C TYR A 173 8.30 0.00 -5.87
N ALA A 174 8.73 0.34 -4.66
CA ALA A 174 9.61 -0.50 -3.85
C ALA A 174 8.99 -1.88 -3.62
N GLY A 175 7.71 -1.92 -3.24
CA GLY A 175 6.95 -3.15 -3.08
C GLY A 175 6.86 -3.99 -4.34
N ALA A 176 6.48 -3.38 -5.47
CA ALA A 176 6.36 -4.06 -6.75
C ALA A 176 7.69 -4.66 -7.26
N ARG A 177 8.83 -4.10 -6.84
CA ARG A 177 10.17 -4.61 -7.19
C ARG A 177 10.80 -5.48 -6.10
N GLY A 178 10.16 -5.59 -4.93
CA GLY A 178 10.72 -6.25 -3.75
C GLY A 178 11.92 -5.50 -3.15
N TYR A 179 12.16 -4.23 -3.52
CA TYR A 179 13.30 -3.47 -3.01
C TYR A 179 13.03 -2.97 -1.59
N PRO A 180 13.97 -3.11 -0.65
CA PRO A 180 13.76 -2.71 0.72
C PRO A 180 13.73 -1.19 0.83
N ILE A 181 13.03 -0.70 1.85
CA ILE A 181 13.02 0.71 2.24
C ILE A 181 13.80 0.81 3.55
N LEU A 182 14.92 1.53 3.52
CA LEU A 182 15.68 1.90 4.71
C LEU A 182 15.34 3.34 5.11
N LEU A 183 15.45 3.60 6.40
CA LEU A 183 15.22 4.92 6.98
C LEU A 183 16.55 5.48 7.47
N THR A 184 16.73 6.80 7.36
CA THR A 184 17.88 7.55 7.89
C THR A 184 17.46 8.83 8.58
N ASP A 185 18.32 9.36 9.44
CA ASP A 185 18.21 10.69 10.04
C ASP A 185 18.59 11.84 9.09
#